data_AF-A0A556QK95-F1
#
_entry.id   AF-A0A556QK95-F1
#
_cell.length_a   1.000
_cell.length_b   1.000
_cell.length_c   1.000
_cell.angle_alpha   90.00
_cell.angle_beta   90.00
_cell.angle_gamma   90.00
#
_symmetry.space_group_name_H-M   'P 1'
#
loop_
_entity.id
_entity.type
_entity.pdbx_description
1 polymer ?
#
loop_
_entity_poly.entity_id
_entity_poly.type
_entity_poly.pdbx_seq_one_letter_code
_entity_poly.pdbx_strand_id
1 'polypeptide(L)'
;MSAVVPVHDEAPWKAGLRSARANLIPGLVLQAFALAVVLGYYFHAPTRTGLTRLAELRNDTGVLFGIFTTGLCGGLLPLLYLKAAPSTRRHITWPQGWGLTAFWSYKGWEIALWYGFMAWTLGEAADVRTIAAKSLLDQFVYCPIWAIPTTALVYLWCQNGFNHHLLIADLRTPRWYARRVLPLLLANLGVWLPLVCIIYALPTPLQLPLQNIVLCFFTLMLAHMAREPSLIPAE
;
A
#
# COMPACT_ATOMS: atom_id res chain seq x y z
N MET A 1 -6.08 25.32 -13.82
CA MET A 1 -4.70 25.84 -13.70
C MET A 1 -3.81 24.69 -13.28
N SER A 2 -2.94 24.28 -14.20
CA SER A 2 -1.96 23.21 -14.02
C SER A 2 -0.91 23.62 -13.01
N ALA A 3 -1.02 23.13 -11.78
CA ALA A 3 0.13 23.07 -10.90
C ALA A 3 0.92 21.82 -11.28
N VAL A 4 1.82 21.96 -12.26
CA VAL A 4 2.99 21.09 -12.32
C VAL A 4 3.67 21.30 -10.98
N VAL A 5 3.54 20.34 -10.07
CA VAL A 5 4.27 20.34 -8.80
C VAL A 5 5.73 20.61 -9.16
N PRO A 6 6.35 21.68 -8.65
CA PRO A 6 7.73 21.99 -8.98
C PRO A 6 8.55 20.77 -8.55
N VAL A 7 9.21 20.15 -9.52
CA VAL A 7 10.25 19.17 -9.23
C VAL A 7 11.35 19.98 -8.58
N HIS A 8 11.35 20.07 -7.25
CA HIS A 8 12.50 20.59 -6.53
C HIS A 8 13.74 19.87 -7.05
N ASP A 9 14.84 20.61 -7.26
CA ASP A 9 16.19 20.10 -7.61
C ASP A 9 16.80 19.23 -6.49
N GLU A 10 15.95 18.48 -5.80
CA GLU A 10 16.31 17.55 -4.76
C GLU A 10 16.50 16.17 -5.40
N ALA A 11 17.65 15.56 -5.14
CA ALA A 11 17.94 14.23 -5.66
C ALA A 11 16.82 13.25 -5.26
N PRO A 12 16.35 12.37 -6.16
CA PRO A 12 15.18 11.50 -5.94
C PRO A 12 15.23 10.68 -4.63
N TRP A 13 16.44 10.30 -4.20
CA TRP A 13 16.66 9.58 -2.96
C TRP A 13 16.41 10.42 -1.70
N LYS A 14 16.70 11.73 -1.73
CA LYS A 14 16.43 12.66 -0.62
C LYS A 14 14.93 12.85 -0.42
N ALA A 15 14.17 12.99 -1.52
CA ALA A 15 12.72 13.07 -1.47
C ALA A 15 12.10 11.78 -0.88
N GLY A 16 12.59 10.61 -1.28
CA GLY A 16 12.20 9.32 -0.69
C GLY A 16 12.51 9.24 0.81
N LEU A 17 13.71 9.66 1.22
CA LEU A 17 14.13 9.64 2.62
C LEU A 17 13.34 10.62 3.49
N ARG A 18 13.01 11.81 2.97
CA ARG A 18 12.13 12.77 3.67
C ARG A 18 10.74 12.19 3.89
N SER A 19 10.17 11.56 2.85
CA SER A 19 8.88 10.88 2.95
C SER A 19 8.93 9.73 3.96
N ALA A 20 10.00 8.92 3.96
CA ALA A 20 10.19 7.86 4.95
C ALA A 20 10.25 8.41 6.39
N ARG A 21 10.93 9.53 6.61
CA ARG A 21 11.01 10.21 7.93
C ARG A 21 9.67 10.76 8.38
N ALA A 22 8.93 11.42 7.48
CA ALA A 22 7.60 11.95 7.79
C ALA A 22 6.60 10.84 8.17
N ASN A 23 6.77 9.65 7.59
CA ASN A 23 5.93 8.49 7.86
C ASN A 23 6.50 7.55 8.94
N LEU A 24 7.56 7.93 9.64
CA LEU A 24 8.22 7.04 10.61
C LEU A 24 7.33 6.75 11.83
N ILE A 25 6.83 7.79 12.50
CA ILE A 25 5.97 7.61 13.70
C ILE A 25 4.73 6.80 13.35
N PRO A 26 3.97 7.15 12.31
CA PRO A 26 2.79 6.36 12.00
C PRO A 26 3.12 4.96 11.50
N GLY A 27 4.24 4.80 10.78
CA GLY A 27 4.76 3.49 10.40
C GLY A 27 5.06 2.61 11.61
N LEU A 28 5.68 3.16 12.66
CA LEU A 28 5.95 2.44 13.92
C LEU A 28 4.65 2.04 14.64
N VAL A 29 3.64 2.91 14.66
CA VAL A 29 2.32 2.58 15.22
C VAL A 29 1.69 1.40 14.46
N LEU A 30 1.77 1.41 13.13
CA LEU A 30 1.25 0.32 12.30
C LEU A 30 2.03 -0.99 12.50
N GLN A 31 3.36 -0.90 12.64
CA GLN A 31 4.21 -2.06 12.92
C GLN A 31 3.91 -2.63 14.31
N ALA A 32 3.74 -1.80 15.33
CA ALA A 32 3.38 -2.22 16.68
C ALA A 32 1.98 -2.89 16.70
N PHE A 33 1.01 -2.31 16.00
CA PHE A 33 -0.31 -2.91 15.85
C PHE A 33 -0.24 -4.28 15.16
N ALA A 34 0.46 -4.37 14.02
CA ALA A 34 0.62 -5.63 13.30
C ALA A 34 1.30 -6.69 14.16
N LEU A 35 2.37 -6.32 14.88
CA LEU A 35 3.06 -7.21 15.79
C LEU A 35 2.14 -7.68 16.93
N ALA A 36 1.32 -6.80 17.50
CA ALA A 36 0.34 -7.18 18.53
C ALA A 36 -0.68 -8.21 18.01
N VAL A 37 -1.12 -8.10 16.74
CA VAL A 37 -2.00 -9.10 16.10
C VAL A 37 -1.29 -10.45 15.97
N VAL A 38 -0.03 -10.47 15.52
CA VAL A 38 0.77 -11.69 15.40
C VAL A 38 1.02 -12.34 16.76
N LEU A 39 1.42 -11.56 17.76
CA LEU A 39 1.59 -12.05 19.12
C LEU A 39 0.27 -12.56 19.69
N GLY A 40 -0.84 -11.88 19.42
CA GLY A 40 -2.17 -12.34 19.79
C GLY A 40 -2.52 -13.69 19.16
N TYR A 41 -2.19 -13.90 17.89
CA TYR A 41 -2.38 -15.20 17.23
C TYR A 41 -1.61 -16.32 17.93
N TYR A 42 -0.35 -16.09 18.28
CA TYR A 42 0.51 -17.13 18.88
C TYR A 42 0.34 -17.31 20.39
N PHE A 43 -0.04 -16.28 21.14
CA PHE A 43 0.01 -16.30 22.60
C PHE A 43 -1.34 -16.04 23.29
N HIS A 44 -2.40 -15.66 22.55
CA HIS A 44 -3.71 -15.36 23.13
C HIS A 44 -4.83 -16.19 22.47
N ALA A 45 -5.35 -17.18 23.18
CA ALA A 45 -6.32 -18.15 22.63
C ALA A 45 -7.58 -17.50 22.00
N PRO A 46 -8.25 -16.51 22.63
CA PRO A 46 -9.40 -15.84 22.01
C PRO A 46 -9.06 -15.14 20.68
N THR A 47 -7.90 -14.47 20.61
CA THR A 47 -7.44 -13.82 19.37
C THR A 47 -7.16 -14.87 18.30
N ARG A 48 -6.50 -15.96 18.67
CA ARG A 48 -6.27 -17.09 17.76
C ARG A 48 -7.58 -17.62 17.18
N THR A 49 -8.59 -17.88 18.01
CA THR A 49 -9.90 -18.35 17.54
C THR A 49 -10.55 -17.38 16.55
N GLY A 50 -10.52 -16.08 16.85
CA GLY A 50 -11.05 -15.06 15.93
C GLY A 50 -10.33 -15.03 14.58
N LEU A 51 -9.00 -15.11 14.62
CA LEU A 51 -8.17 -15.14 13.40
C LEU A 51 -8.34 -16.46 12.63
N THR A 52 -8.48 -17.61 13.28
CA THR A 52 -8.77 -18.88 12.59
C THR A 52 -10.09 -18.81 11.81
N ARG A 53 -11.15 -18.24 12.40
CA ARG A 53 -12.41 -18.01 11.67
C ARG A 53 -12.26 -17.08 10.48
N LEU A 54 -11.42 -16.04 10.62
CA LEU A 54 -11.10 -15.14 9.50
C LEU A 54 -10.32 -15.87 8.40
N ALA A 55 -9.42 -16.79 8.77
CA ALA A 55 -8.69 -17.63 7.84
C ALA A 55 -9.62 -18.58 7.07
N GLU A 56 -10.58 -19.20 7.75
CA GLU A 56 -11.63 -20.03 7.16
C GLU A 56 -12.46 -19.23 6.15
N LEU A 57 -13.00 -18.07 6.56
CA LEU A 57 -13.75 -17.17 5.68
C LEU A 57 -12.94 -16.78 4.42
N ARG A 58 -11.66 -16.45 4.61
CA ARG A 58 -10.77 -16.12 3.49
C ARG A 58 -10.60 -17.31 2.55
N ASN A 59 -10.46 -18.53 3.08
CA ASN A 59 -10.29 -19.73 2.27
C ASN A 59 -11.56 -20.08 1.49
N ASP A 60 -12.72 -19.98 2.13
CA ASP A 60 -14.02 -20.25 1.51
C ASP A 60 -14.33 -19.23 0.39
N THR A 61 -13.95 -17.97 0.59
CA THR A 61 -14.17 -16.89 -0.38
C THR A 61 -13.10 -16.87 -1.49
N GLY A 62 -11.94 -17.46 -1.24
CA GLY A 62 -10.80 -17.49 -2.17
C GLY A 62 -10.28 -16.09 -2.54
N VAL A 63 -9.94 -15.91 -3.82
CA VAL A 63 -9.35 -14.64 -4.32
C VAL A 63 -10.31 -13.45 -4.26
N LEU A 64 -11.63 -13.70 -4.24
CA LEU A 64 -12.64 -12.64 -4.12
C LEU A 64 -12.50 -11.88 -2.79
N PHE A 65 -12.04 -12.56 -1.72
CA PHE A 65 -11.78 -11.93 -0.44
C PHE A 65 -10.80 -10.76 -0.61
N GLY A 66 -9.70 -11.00 -1.34
CA GLY A 66 -8.69 -9.99 -1.63
C GLY A 66 -9.24 -8.83 -2.45
N ILE A 67 -9.98 -9.13 -3.51
CA ILE A 67 -10.60 -8.11 -4.39
C ILE A 67 -11.44 -7.13 -3.56
N PHE A 68 -12.36 -7.64 -2.74
CA PHE A 68 -13.25 -6.78 -1.97
C PHE A 68 -12.54 -6.08 -0.82
N THR A 69 -11.74 -6.80 -0.03
CA THR A 69 -11.13 -6.22 1.17
C THR A 69 -10.02 -5.23 0.83
N THR A 70 -9.18 -5.49 -0.19
CA THR A 70 -8.15 -4.55 -0.62
C THR A 70 -8.77 -3.35 -1.34
N GLY A 71 -9.79 -3.55 -2.19
CA GLY A 71 -10.53 -2.44 -2.81
C GLY A 71 -11.18 -1.52 -1.78
N LEU A 72 -11.77 -2.10 -0.73
CA LEU A 72 -12.36 -1.36 0.38
C LEU A 72 -11.30 -0.55 1.15
N CYS A 73 -10.22 -1.20 1.60
CA CYS A 73 -9.18 -0.60 2.44
C CYS A 73 -8.30 0.41 1.69
N GLY A 74 -7.89 0.07 0.47
CA GLY A 74 -7.00 0.89 -0.33
C GLY A 74 -7.71 2.01 -1.10
N GLY A 75 -8.98 1.83 -1.45
CA GLY A 75 -9.69 2.71 -2.38
C GLY A 75 -10.95 3.35 -1.81
N LEU A 76 -11.95 2.54 -1.48
CA LEU A 76 -13.28 3.05 -1.14
C LEU A 76 -13.29 3.85 0.17
N LEU A 77 -12.71 3.32 1.24
CA LEU A 77 -12.64 4.02 2.54
C LEU A 77 -11.90 5.36 2.45
N PRO A 78 -10.67 5.45 1.88
CA PRO A 78 -10.00 6.74 1.74
C PRO A 78 -10.75 7.71 0.82
N LEU A 79 -11.43 7.22 -0.23
CA LEU A 79 -12.29 8.06 -1.07
C LEU A 79 -13.43 8.69 -0.25
N LEU A 80 -14.18 7.85 0.49
CA LEU A 80 -15.30 8.33 1.31
C LEU A 80 -14.82 9.32 2.38
N TYR A 81 -13.67 9.04 3.01
CA TYR A 81 -13.05 9.92 3.98
C TYR A 81 -12.69 11.30 3.39
N LEU A 82 -12.08 11.33 2.20
CA LEU A 82 -11.73 12.57 1.51
C LEU A 82 -12.97 13.31 0.98
N LYS A 83 -14.04 12.60 0.64
CA LYS A 83 -15.32 13.18 0.22
C LYS A 83 -16.15 13.75 1.36
N ALA A 84 -16.02 13.19 2.56
CA ALA A 84 -16.73 13.68 3.75
C ALA A 84 -16.24 15.07 4.19
N ALA A 85 -14.98 15.43 3.91
CA ALA A 85 -14.41 16.70 4.32
C ALA A 85 -14.60 17.81 3.25
N PRO A 86 -15.15 19.00 3.63
CA PRO A 86 -15.33 20.12 2.71
C PRO A 86 -14.04 20.59 2.02
N SER A 87 -12.90 20.51 2.72
CA SER A 87 -11.59 20.94 2.22
C SER A 87 -11.06 20.06 1.09
N THR A 88 -11.37 18.77 1.06
CA THR A 88 -10.84 17.82 0.07
C THR A 88 -11.87 17.34 -0.96
N ARG A 89 -13.18 17.46 -0.67
CA ARG A 89 -14.24 16.86 -1.50
C ARG A 89 -14.29 17.35 -2.95
N ARG A 90 -13.78 18.56 -3.22
CA ARG A 90 -13.73 19.17 -4.56
C ARG A 90 -12.47 18.79 -5.35
N HIS A 91 -11.39 18.36 -4.67
CA HIS A 91 -10.12 18.03 -5.31
C HIS A 91 -10.07 16.63 -5.91
N ILE A 92 -10.92 15.71 -5.42
CA ILE A 92 -11.02 14.35 -5.94
C ILE A 92 -12.36 14.18 -6.65
N THR A 93 -12.35 13.81 -7.93
CA THR A 93 -13.59 13.51 -8.66
C THR A 93 -14.05 12.07 -8.39
N TRP A 94 -15.34 11.79 -8.54
CA TRP A 94 -15.87 10.43 -8.40
C TRP A 94 -15.22 9.42 -9.36
N PRO A 95 -15.02 9.73 -10.66
CA PRO A 95 -14.29 8.85 -11.57
C PRO A 95 -12.90 8.48 -11.05
N GLN A 96 -12.13 9.45 -10.53
CA GLN A 96 -10.80 9.19 -9.97
C GLN A 96 -10.85 8.26 -8.77
N GLY A 97 -11.80 8.49 -7.86
CA GLY A 97 -12.02 7.62 -6.70
C GLY A 97 -12.37 6.18 -7.09
N TRP A 98 -13.26 6.01 -8.07
CA TRP A 98 -13.63 4.69 -8.58
C TRP A 98 -12.50 4.02 -9.34
N GLY A 99 -11.72 4.77 -10.12
CA GLY A 99 -10.52 4.26 -10.80
C GLY A 99 -9.48 3.72 -9.82
N LEU A 100 -9.20 4.46 -8.74
CA LEU A 100 -8.29 4.00 -7.68
C LEU A 100 -8.87 2.81 -6.90
N THR A 101 -10.18 2.78 -6.66
CA THR A 101 -10.84 1.64 -6.01
C THR A 101 -10.73 0.39 -6.85
N ALA A 102 -11.02 0.47 -8.16
CA ALA A 102 -10.86 -0.65 -9.09
C ALA A 102 -9.41 -1.13 -9.15
N PHE A 103 -8.44 -0.21 -9.14
CA PHE A 103 -7.03 -0.56 -9.07
C PHE A 103 -6.69 -1.33 -7.79
N TRP A 104 -7.13 -0.87 -6.62
CA TRP A 104 -6.86 -1.58 -5.37
C TRP A 104 -7.59 -2.93 -5.28
N SER A 105 -8.77 -3.06 -5.88
CA SER A 105 -9.43 -4.36 -6.05
C SER A 105 -8.59 -5.32 -6.91
N TYR A 106 -8.03 -4.83 -8.02
CA TYR A 106 -7.08 -5.60 -8.83
C TYR A 106 -5.83 -5.99 -8.02
N LYS A 107 -5.25 -5.06 -7.25
CA LYS A 107 -4.12 -5.36 -6.37
C LYS A 107 -4.46 -6.42 -5.33
N GLY A 108 -5.69 -6.44 -4.80
CA GLY A 108 -6.14 -7.48 -3.88
C GLY A 108 -6.14 -8.88 -4.49
N TRP A 109 -6.58 -9.01 -5.75
CA TRP A 109 -6.46 -10.25 -6.52
C TRP A 109 -4.99 -10.62 -6.75
N GLU A 110 -4.19 -9.67 -7.22
CA GLU A 110 -2.77 -9.89 -7.53
C GLU A 110 -1.97 -10.33 -6.30
N ILE A 111 -2.16 -9.65 -5.16
CA ILE A 111 -1.48 -9.97 -3.90
C ILE A 111 -1.93 -11.33 -3.36
N ALA A 112 -3.21 -11.68 -3.50
CA ALA A 112 -3.68 -13.01 -3.12
C ALA A 112 -2.97 -14.13 -3.91
N LEU A 113 -2.77 -13.94 -5.22
CA LEU A 113 -1.99 -14.87 -6.04
C LEU A 113 -0.51 -14.86 -5.67
N TRP A 114 0.05 -13.68 -5.41
CA TRP A 114 1.45 -13.52 -5.01
C TRP A 114 1.77 -14.26 -3.70
N TYR A 115 0.90 -14.13 -2.69
CA TYR A 115 1.05 -14.83 -1.41
C TYR A 115 0.91 -16.33 -1.58
N GLY A 116 -0.03 -16.80 -2.42
CA GLY A 116 -0.15 -18.22 -2.77
C GLY A 116 1.09 -18.75 -3.49
N PHE A 117 1.63 -18.00 -4.44
CA PHE A 117 2.85 -18.35 -5.16
C PHE A 117 4.06 -18.46 -4.22
N MET A 118 4.22 -17.52 -3.29
CA MET A 118 5.29 -17.57 -2.30
C MET A 118 5.11 -18.72 -1.30
N ALA A 119 3.88 -19.03 -0.91
CA ALA A 119 3.59 -20.19 -0.08
C ALA A 119 3.95 -21.49 -0.79
N TRP A 120 3.63 -21.61 -2.08
CA TRP A 120 3.96 -22.78 -2.89
C TRP A 120 5.47 -22.93 -3.15
N THR A 121 6.19 -21.83 -3.40
CA THR A 121 7.64 -21.88 -3.74
C THR A 121 8.58 -21.87 -2.52
N LEU A 122 8.26 -21.06 -1.50
CA LEU A 122 9.13 -20.81 -0.34
C LEU A 122 8.63 -21.50 0.94
N GLY A 123 7.44 -22.11 0.89
CA GLY A 123 6.81 -22.81 2.01
C GLY A 123 5.94 -21.91 2.89
N GLU A 124 5.29 -22.52 3.88
CA GLU A 124 4.36 -21.86 4.81
C GLU A 124 4.90 -21.70 6.23
N ALA A 125 6.12 -22.20 6.50
CA ALA A 125 6.72 -22.14 7.82
C ALA A 125 6.93 -20.69 8.28
N ALA A 126 6.62 -20.43 9.55
CA ALA A 126 6.89 -19.15 10.21
C ALA A 126 8.31 -19.12 10.82
N ASP A 127 9.30 -19.67 10.11
CA ASP A 127 10.70 -19.62 10.51
C ASP A 127 11.42 -18.42 9.86
N VAL A 128 12.56 -18.06 10.44
CA VAL A 128 13.35 -16.89 10.01
C VAL A 128 13.74 -16.98 8.53
N ARG A 129 14.04 -18.18 8.02
CA ARG A 129 14.49 -18.38 6.64
C ARG A 129 13.34 -18.13 5.67
N THR A 130 12.17 -18.73 5.90
CA THR A 130 11.00 -18.55 5.03
C THR A 130 10.50 -17.10 5.08
N ILE A 131 10.44 -16.48 6.25
CA ILE A 131 10.05 -15.06 6.40
C ILE A 131 11.03 -14.16 5.64
N ALA A 132 12.34 -14.32 5.85
CA ALA A 132 13.34 -13.52 5.17
C ALA A 132 13.28 -13.69 3.65
N ALA A 133 13.13 -14.92 3.15
CA ALA A 133 13.02 -15.20 1.72
C ALA A 133 11.79 -14.52 1.10
N LYS A 134 10.63 -14.62 1.76
CA LYS A 134 9.39 -13.96 1.31
C LYS A 134 9.53 -12.43 1.34
N SER A 135 10.06 -11.87 2.42
CA SER A 135 10.28 -10.42 2.56
C SER A 135 11.24 -9.89 1.50
N LEU A 136 12.32 -10.63 1.20
CA LEU A 136 13.29 -10.22 0.18
C LEU A 136 12.69 -10.28 -1.23
N LEU A 137 12.00 -11.37 -1.55
CA LEU A 137 11.33 -11.51 -2.84
C LEU A 137 10.25 -10.45 -3.04
N ASP A 138 9.49 -10.14 -1.99
CA ASP A 138 8.46 -9.11 -2.02
C ASP A 138 9.07 -7.71 -2.23
N GLN A 139 9.99 -7.30 -1.38
CA GLN A 139 10.47 -5.91 -1.32
C GLN A 139 11.53 -5.59 -2.38
N PHE A 140 12.29 -6.58 -2.85
CA PHE A 140 13.40 -6.37 -3.78
C PHE A 140 13.18 -6.96 -5.18
N VAL A 141 12.08 -7.69 -5.41
CA VAL A 141 11.72 -8.19 -6.74
C VAL A 141 10.33 -7.73 -7.13
N TYR A 142 9.30 -8.12 -6.38
CA TYR A 142 7.92 -7.78 -6.73
C TYR A 142 7.66 -6.27 -6.64
N CYS A 143 8.05 -5.61 -5.56
CA CYS A 143 7.86 -4.17 -5.40
C CYS A 143 8.59 -3.33 -6.46
N PRO A 144 9.90 -3.51 -6.72
CA PRO A 144 10.63 -2.69 -7.69
C PRO A 144 10.21 -2.94 -9.14
N ILE A 145 9.92 -4.19 -9.50
CA ILE A 145 9.65 -4.56 -10.89
C ILE A 145 8.18 -4.32 -11.25
N TRP A 146 7.26 -4.57 -10.31
CA TRP A 146 5.83 -4.60 -10.62
C TRP A 146 4.99 -3.71 -9.73
N ALA A 147 5.01 -3.92 -8.41
CA ALA A 147 4.01 -3.33 -7.52
C ALA A 147 4.07 -1.80 -7.49
N ILE A 148 5.28 -1.23 -7.34
CA ILE A 148 5.44 0.22 -7.26
C ILE A 148 5.35 0.89 -8.64
N PRO A 149 5.98 0.37 -9.72
CA PRO A 149 5.80 0.93 -11.05
C PRO A 149 4.34 1.00 -11.50
N THR A 150 3.57 -0.09 -11.33
CA THR A 150 2.14 -0.12 -11.69
C THR A 150 1.33 0.87 -10.86
N THR A 151 1.59 0.95 -9.55
CA THR A 151 0.96 1.93 -8.67
C THR A 151 1.27 3.36 -9.10
N ALA A 152 2.53 3.68 -9.39
CA ALA A 152 2.93 5.02 -9.85
C ALA A 152 2.22 5.43 -11.15
N LEU A 153 2.11 4.50 -12.11
CA LEU A 153 1.43 4.74 -13.38
C LEU A 153 -0.07 4.97 -13.20
N VAL A 154 -0.75 4.11 -12.44
CA VAL A 154 -2.19 4.22 -12.26
C VAL A 154 -2.55 5.46 -11.45
N TYR A 155 -1.77 5.81 -10.43
CA TYR A 155 -1.98 7.05 -9.69
C TYR A 155 -1.77 8.27 -10.57
N LEU A 156 -0.72 8.30 -11.39
CA LEU A 156 -0.50 9.39 -12.34
C LEU A 156 -1.64 9.52 -13.34
N TRP A 157 -2.13 8.40 -13.88
CA TRP A 157 -3.22 8.37 -14.83
C TRP A 157 -4.53 8.86 -14.20
N CYS A 158 -4.89 8.36 -13.02
CA CYS A 158 -6.09 8.78 -12.29
C CYS A 158 -6.01 10.27 -11.89
N GLN A 159 -4.90 10.71 -11.30
CA GLN A 159 -4.76 12.11 -10.83
C GLN A 159 -4.86 13.12 -11.98
N ASN A 160 -4.47 12.75 -13.20
CA ASN A 160 -4.60 13.58 -14.40
C ASN A 160 -5.90 13.35 -15.17
N GLY A 161 -6.95 12.86 -14.51
CA GLY A 161 -8.28 12.71 -15.11
C GLY A 161 -8.32 11.70 -16.26
N PHE A 162 -7.54 10.62 -16.15
CA PHE A 162 -7.41 9.56 -17.15
C PHE A 162 -6.78 10.01 -18.48
N ASN A 163 -6.01 11.10 -18.47
CA ASN A 163 -5.32 11.58 -19.67
C ASN A 163 -4.14 10.67 -20.08
N HIS A 164 -4.35 9.86 -21.10
CA HIS A 164 -3.34 8.94 -21.65
C HIS A 164 -2.15 9.67 -22.29
N HIS A 165 -2.37 10.85 -22.89
CA HIS A 165 -1.28 11.61 -23.51
C HIS A 165 -0.27 12.09 -22.47
N LEU A 166 -0.74 12.55 -21.32
CA LEU A 166 0.13 12.95 -20.20
C LEU A 166 0.89 11.76 -19.61
N LEU A 167 0.22 10.61 -19.47
CA LEU A 167 0.85 9.37 -19.00
C LEU A 167 2.00 8.94 -19.93
N ILE A 168 1.74 8.90 -21.24
CA ILE A 168 2.73 8.52 -22.25
C ILE A 168 3.88 9.52 -22.31
N ALA A 169 3.59 10.83 -22.20
CA ALA A 169 4.62 11.86 -22.17
C ALA A 169 5.54 11.73 -20.94
N ASP A 170 5.00 11.45 -19.75
CA ASP A 170 5.82 11.24 -18.54
C ASP A 170 6.68 9.97 -18.66
N LEU A 171 6.12 8.88 -19.20
CA LEU A 171 6.84 7.63 -19.46
C LEU A 171 8.02 7.82 -20.42
N ARG A 172 7.84 8.62 -21.47
CA ARG A 172 8.89 8.94 -22.45
C ARG A 172 9.94 9.90 -21.91
N THR A 173 9.63 10.63 -20.84
CA THR A 173 10.59 11.54 -20.23
C THR A 173 11.73 10.74 -19.58
N PRO A 174 13.00 11.02 -19.90
CA PRO A 174 14.14 10.23 -19.44
C PRO A 174 14.17 9.98 -17.93
N ARG A 175 14.83 8.88 -17.54
CA ARG A 175 14.99 8.48 -16.13
C ARG A 175 13.65 8.32 -15.39
N TRP A 176 12.59 7.89 -16.09
CA TRP A 176 11.25 7.71 -15.51
C TRP A 176 11.29 6.89 -14.21
N TYR A 177 11.99 5.76 -14.22
CA TYR A 177 12.13 4.92 -13.03
C TYR A 177 12.77 5.66 -11.86
N ALA A 178 13.87 6.38 -12.09
CA ALA A 178 14.53 7.16 -11.04
C ALA A 178 13.69 8.35 -10.55
N ARG A 179 12.86 8.95 -11.42
CA ARG A 179 11.97 10.08 -11.06
C ARG A 179 10.72 9.64 -10.31
N ARG A 180 10.10 8.53 -10.71
CA ARG A 180 8.76 8.11 -10.22
C ARG A 180 8.82 6.91 -9.29
N VAL A 181 9.63 5.90 -9.59
CA VAL A 181 9.63 4.62 -8.86
C VAL A 181 10.61 4.65 -7.69
N LEU A 182 11.84 5.12 -7.90
CA LEU A 182 12.88 5.08 -6.87
C LEU A 182 12.52 5.85 -5.57
N PRO A 183 11.93 7.06 -5.62
CA PRO A 183 11.51 7.76 -4.39
C PRO A 183 10.43 6.98 -3.63
N LEU A 184 9.47 6.39 -4.37
CA LEU A 184 8.40 5.59 -3.80
C LEU A 184 8.94 4.28 -3.19
N LEU A 185 9.92 3.64 -3.83
CA LEU A 185 10.60 2.45 -3.30
C LEU A 185 11.31 2.73 -1.99
N LEU A 186 12.06 3.82 -1.91
CA LEU A 186 12.78 4.18 -0.68
C LEU A 186 11.82 4.52 0.47
N ALA A 187 10.73 5.23 0.16
CA ALA A 187 9.66 5.48 1.14
C ALA A 187 8.96 4.17 1.56
N ASN A 188 8.72 3.27 0.60
CA ASN A 188 8.11 1.97 0.84
C ASN A 188 8.96 1.12 1.79
N LEU A 189 10.27 0.97 1.53
CA LEU A 189 11.16 0.12 2.32
C LEU A 189 11.17 0.50 3.81
N GLY A 190 11.17 1.78 4.14
CA GLY A 190 11.24 2.23 5.54
C GLY A 190 10.04 1.80 6.39
N VAL A 191 8.85 1.72 5.78
CA VAL A 191 7.60 1.37 6.47
C VAL A 191 7.25 -0.10 6.28
N TRP A 192 7.33 -0.58 5.04
CA TRP A 192 6.81 -1.88 4.62
C TRP A 192 7.78 -3.03 4.84
N LEU A 193 9.11 -2.85 4.79
CA LEU A 193 10.02 -3.98 4.99
C LEU A 193 9.85 -4.63 6.38
N PRO A 194 9.80 -3.88 7.50
CA PRO A 194 9.51 -4.49 8.80
C PRO A 194 8.10 -5.08 8.87
N LEU A 195 7.14 -4.40 8.23
CA LEU A 195 5.75 -4.83 8.25
C LEU A 195 5.52 -6.15 7.50
N VAL A 196 6.14 -6.34 6.32
CA VAL A 196 6.01 -7.61 5.58
C VAL A 196 6.68 -8.76 6.32
N CYS A 197 7.78 -8.52 7.04
CA CYS A 197 8.36 -9.53 7.94
C CYS A 197 7.35 -9.98 9.01
N ILE A 198 6.62 -9.03 9.61
CA ILE A 198 5.57 -9.33 10.59
C ILE A 198 4.41 -10.08 9.92
N ILE A 199 3.97 -9.63 8.75
CA ILE A 199 2.87 -10.26 8.02
C ILE A 199 3.21 -11.70 7.63
N TYR A 200 4.41 -11.94 7.10
CA TYR A 200 4.84 -13.29 6.71
C TYR A 200 5.09 -14.24 7.88
N ALA A 201 5.08 -13.73 9.12
CA ALA A 201 5.05 -14.59 10.31
C ALA A 201 3.67 -15.22 10.54
N LEU A 202 2.60 -14.80 9.87
CA LEU A 202 1.28 -15.44 9.95
C LEU A 202 1.11 -16.55 8.90
N PRO A 203 0.21 -17.52 9.16
CA PRO A 203 -0.25 -18.45 8.14
C PRO A 203 -0.75 -17.72 6.89
N THR A 204 -0.51 -18.28 5.70
CA THR A 204 -0.84 -17.69 4.39
C THR A 204 -2.24 -17.08 4.31
N PRO A 205 -3.32 -17.73 4.82
CA PRO A 205 -4.67 -17.17 4.77
C PRO A 205 -4.85 -15.84 5.52
N LEU A 206 -4.01 -15.56 6.53
CA LEU A 206 -4.08 -14.39 7.39
C LEU A 206 -3.18 -13.23 6.96
N GLN A 207 -2.23 -13.49 6.06
CA GLN A 207 -1.29 -12.49 5.57
C GLN A 207 -2.03 -11.33 4.88
N LEU A 208 -2.95 -11.64 3.96
CA LEU A 208 -3.72 -10.64 3.22
C LEU A 208 -4.70 -9.84 4.10
N PRO A 209 -5.46 -10.47 5.03
CA PRO A 209 -6.23 -9.71 6.02
C PRO A 209 -5.40 -8.70 6.81
N LEU A 210 -4.24 -9.11 7.35
CA LEU A 210 -3.39 -8.20 8.12
C LEU A 210 -2.83 -7.07 7.23
N GLN A 211 -2.33 -7.41 6.04
CA GLN A 211 -1.91 -6.46 5.01
C GLN A 211 -2.99 -5.41 4.74
N ASN A 212 -4.25 -5.83 4.58
CA ASN A 212 -5.36 -4.92 4.26
C ASN A 212 -5.75 -4.00 5.41
N ILE A 213 -5.70 -4.48 6.66
CA ILE A 213 -5.92 -3.62 7.83
C ILE A 213 -4.84 -2.54 7.90
N VAL A 214 -3.57 -2.93 7.74
CA VAL A 214 -2.47 -1.96 7.76
C VAL A 214 -2.56 -0.99 6.58
N LEU A 215 -2.88 -1.50 5.38
CA LEU A 215 -3.15 -0.67 4.19
C LEU A 215 -4.25 0.35 4.47
N CYS A 216 -5.37 -0.07 5.08
CA CYS A 216 -6.48 0.81 5.42
C CYS A 216 -6.05 1.97 6.32
N PHE A 217 -5.33 1.67 7.40
CA PHE A 217 -4.86 2.71 8.31
C PHE A 217 -3.84 3.62 7.63
N PHE A 218 -2.94 3.05 6.84
CA PHE A 218 -1.95 3.81 6.09
C PHE A 218 -2.60 4.77 5.08
N THR A 219 -3.60 4.32 4.31
CA THR A 219 -4.28 5.17 3.33
C THR A 219 -5.13 6.25 4.00
N LEU A 220 -5.82 5.94 5.10
CA LEU A 220 -6.60 6.93 5.86
C LEU A 220 -5.71 7.99 6.51
N MET A 221 -4.55 7.58 7.02
CA MET A 221 -3.55 8.49 7.55
C MET A 221 -2.99 9.42 6.47
N LEU A 222 -2.58 8.89 5.31
CA LEU A 222 -2.13 9.73 4.20
C LEU A 222 -3.24 10.69 3.74
N ALA A 223 -4.48 10.22 3.70
CA ALA A 223 -5.63 11.05 3.39
C ALA A 223 -5.86 12.13 4.46
N HIS A 224 -5.60 11.85 5.74
CA HIS A 224 -5.67 12.82 6.82
C HIS A 224 -4.58 13.89 6.69
N MET A 225 -3.33 13.47 6.45
CA MET A 225 -2.21 14.41 6.23
C MET A 225 -2.45 15.30 5.01
N ALA A 226 -3.05 14.78 3.95
CA ALA A 226 -3.44 15.56 2.78
C ALA A 226 -4.55 16.60 3.06
N ARG A 227 -5.23 16.52 4.21
CA ARG A 227 -6.23 17.50 4.65
C ARG A 227 -5.63 18.65 5.46
N GLU A 228 -4.44 18.49 6.07
CA GLU A 228 -3.81 19.52 6.90
C GLU A 228 -3.17 20.61 6.02
N PRO A 229 -3.67 21.87 6.06
CA PRO A 229 -3.16 22.94 5.19
C PRO A 229 -1.81 23.54 5.59
N SER A 230 -1.19 23.11 6.70
CA SER A 230 -0.09 23.83 7.38
C SER A 230 1.27 23.79 6.66
N LEU A 231 1.31 23.45 5.37
CA LEU A 231 2.52 23.50 4.53
C LEU A 231 2.32 24.25 3.20
N ILE A 232 1.18 24.92 3.02
CA ILE A 232 0.98 25.86 1.92
C ILE A 232 1.17 27.27 2.51
N PRO A 233 2.26 27.99 2.20
CA PRO A 233 2.33 29.41 2.49
C PRO A 233 1.11 30.06 1.86
N ALA A 234 0.37 30.84 2.64
CA ALA A 234 -0.70 31.66 2.11
C ALA A 234 -0.09 32.62 1.08
N GLU A 235 -0.42 32.43 -0.20
CA GLU A 235 -0.38 33.47 -1.23
C GLU A 235 -1.80 33.99 -1.45
#